data_AF-A0A5S4ENY1-F1
#
_entry.id   AF-A0A5S4ENY1-F1
#
_cell.length_a   1.000
_cell.length_b   1.000
_cell.length_c   1.000
_cell.angle_alpha   90.00
_cell.angle_beta   90.00
_cell.angle_gamma   90.00
#
_symmetry.space_group_name_H-M   'P 1'
#
loop_
_entity.id
_entity.type
_entity.pdbx_description
1 polymer ?
#
loop_
_entity_poly.entity_id
_entity_poly.type
_entity_poly.pdbx_seq_one_letter_code
_entity_poly.pdbx_strand_id
1 'polypeptide(L)'
;MNSSDVDKFEKLAGQVLGLYEEMSILSKKSPNDAVNKFKLKFINGQLSESNAFLGERYRPFADFAIFSEDDILQNSDVVFILAQYLQCMEKLRGDHVVIRNGAWYWHVVGGEADKLDEHGYTLIRSTKPKYLRD
;
A
#
# COMPACT_ATOMS: atom_id res chain seq x y z
N MET A 1 6.42 -1.18 -14.16
CA MET A 1 5.14 -1.73 -13.69
C MET A 1 4.49 -2.46 -14.86
N ASN A 2 4.16 -3.72 -14.66
CA ASN A 2 3.35 -4.55 -15.57
C ASN A 2 2.03 -4.93 -14.87
N SER A 3 1.18 -5.70 -15.55
CA SER A 3 -0.11 -6.17 -15.02
C SER A 3 0.01 -6.96 -13.70
N SER A 4 1.03 -7.81 -13.56
CA SER A 4 1.27 -8.56 -12.32
C SER A 4 1.67 -7.66 -11.15
N ASP A 5 2.42 -6.60 -11.40
CA ASP A 5 2.78 -5.62 -10.37
C ASP A 5 1.53 -4.88 -9.87
N VAL A 6 0.59 -4.55 -10.77
CA VAL A 6 -0.69 -3.92 -10.41
C VAL A 6 -1.53 -4.84 -9.53
N ASP A 7 -1.67 -6.12 -9.91
CA ASP A 7 -2.42 -7.09 -9.10
C ASP A 7 -1.82 -7.26 -7.69
N LYS A 8 -0.48 -7.34 -7.62
CA LYS A 8 0.23 -7.39 -6.34
C LYS A 8 -0.02 -6.13 -5.51
N PHE A 9 0.05 -4.96 -6.14
CA PHE A 9 -0.18 -3.68 -5.49
C PHE A 9 -1.60 -3.57 -4.93
N GLU A 10 -2.64 -3.84 -5.73
CA GLU A 10 -4.03 -3.69 -5.27
C GLU A 10 -4.35 -4.67 -4.13
N LYS A 11 -3.83 -5.90 -4.20
CA LYS A 11 -3.92 -6.85 -3.09
C LYS A 11 -3.24 -6.32 -1.82
N LEU A 12 -1.99 -5.90 -1.94
CA LEU A 12 -1.19 -5.45 -0.80
C LEU A 12 -1.76 -4.17 -0.16
N ALA A 13 -2.15 -3.20 -0.98
CA ALA A 13 -2.79 -1.96 -0.52
C ALA A 13 -4.13 -2.25 0.19
N GLY A 14 -4.93 -3.18 -0.34
CA GLY A 14 -6.15 -3.63 0.31
C GLY A 14 -5.91 -4.29 1.67
N GLN A 15 -4.88 -5.14 1.78
CA GLN A 15 -4.52 -5.80 3.04
C GLN A 15 -3.99 -4.80 4.09
N VAL A 16 -3.12 -3.87 3.70
CA VAL A 16 -2.64 -2.80 4.59
C VAL A 16 -3.79 -1.90 5.03
N LEU A 17 -4.73 -1.58 4.14
CA LEU A 17 -5.91 -0.80 4.49
C LEU A 17 -6.78 -1.52 5.52
N GLY A 18 -7.05 -2.81 5.32
CA GLY A 18 -7.83 -3.60 6.29
C GLY A 18 -7.17 -3.66 7.67
N LEU A 19 -5.85 -3.85 7.73
CA LEU A 19 -5.10 -3.81 8.99
C LEU A 19 -5.17 -2.42 9.64
N TYR A 20 -5.02 -1.35 8.86
CA TYR A 20 -5.12 0.02 9.35
C TYR A 20 -6.51 0.28 9.94
N GLU A 21 -7.58 -0.15 9.28
CA GLU A 21 -8.96 0.04 9.76
C GLU A 21 -9.21 -0.74 11.07
N GLU A 22 -8.79 -2.00 11.14
CA GLU A 22 -8.92 -2.80 12.35
C GLU A 22 -8.15 -2.18 13.52
N MET A 23 -6.88 -1.83 13.30
CA MET A 23 -6.02 -1.22 14.32
C MET A 23 -6.51 0.16 14.72
N SER A 24 -7.12 0.92 13.79
CA SER A 24 -7.75 2.21 14.09
C SER A 24 -8.93 2.07 15.03
N ILE A 25 -9.75 1.01 14.88
CA ILE A 25 -10.86 0.73 15.80
C ILE A 25 -10.33 0.40 17.20
N LEU A 26 -9.26 -0.40 17.29
CA LEU A 26 -8.63 -0.75 18.57
C LEU A 26 -7.99 0.48 19.23
N SER A 27 -7.21 1.24 18.48
CA SER A 27 -6.54 2.44 18.97
C SER A 27 -7.53 3.51 19.46
N LYS A 28 -8.72 3.62 18.86
CA LYS A 28 -9.77 4.52 19.36
C LYS A 28 -10.31 4.12 20.73
N LYS A 29 -10.33 2.81 21.03
CA LYS A 29 -10.83 2.28 22.32
C LYS A 29 -9.74 2.22 23.38
N SER A 30 -8.53 1.87 22.97
CA SER A 30 -7.39 1.53 23.83
C SER A 30 -6.07 1.85 23.12
N PRO A 31 -5.73 3.14 22.96
CA PRO A 31 -4.55 3.53 22.18
C PRO A 31 -3.26 2.98 22.77
N ASN A 32 -3.15 2.95 24.11
CA ASN A 32 -1.94 2.59 24.85
C ASN A 32 -1.83 1.08 25.15
N ASP A 33 -2.83 0.28 24.76
CA ASP A 33 -2.79 -1.16 25.00
C ASP A 33 -1.77 -1.82 24.07
N ALA A 34 -1.06 -2.80 24.63
CA ALA A 34 -0.05 -3.54 23.90
C ALA A 34 -0.67 -4.36 22.75
N VAL A 35 -0.04 -4.30 21.59
CA VAL A 35 -0.41 -5.15 20.45
C VAL A 35 0.03 -6.58 20.72
N ASN A 36 -0.88 -7.53 20.57
CA ASN A 36 -0.53 -8.93 20.79
C ASN A 36 0.35 -9.48 19.65
N LYS A 37 1.20 -10.45 19.99
CA LYS A 37 2.16 -11.07 19.07
C LYS A 37 1.53 -11.72 17.83
N PHE A 38 0.31 -12.26 17.97
CA PHE A 38 -0.40 -12.89 16.85
C PHE A 38 -0.69 -11.86 15.75
N LYS A 39 -1.24 -10.70 16.10
CA LYS A 39 -1.50 -9.62 15.13
C LYS A 39 -0.22 -9.02 14.59
N LEU A 40 0.78 -8.82 15.46
CA LEU A 40 2.07 -8.25 15.09
C LEU A 40 2.75 -9.04 13.96
N LYS A 41 2.67 -10.37 13.99
CA LYS A 41 3.19 -11.22 12.91
C LYS A 41 2.62 -10.87 11.54
N PHE A 42 1.30 -10.68 11.43
CA PHE A 42 0.65 -10.34 10.15
C PHE A 42 0.96 -8.91 9.74
N ILE A 43 0.98 -7.98 10.69
CA ILE A 43 1.39 -6.60 10.44
C ILE A 43 2.81 -6.55 9.87
N ASN A 44 3.77 -7.21 10.53
CA ASN A 44 5.15 -7.27 10.07
C ASN A 44 5.31 -7.95 8.71
N GLY A 45 4.52 -8.99 8.43
CA GLY A 45 4.49 -9.61 7.11
C GLY A 45 4.07 -8.61 6.02
N GLN A 46 2.98 -7.87 6.25
CA GLN A 46 2.50 -6.87 5.30
C GLN A 46 3.45 -5.67 5.16
N LEU A 47 4.09 -5.23 6.24
CA LEU A 47 5.12 -4.18 6.19
C LEU A 47 6.35 -4.63 5.38
N SER A 48 6.81 -5.87 5.56
CA SER A 48 7.93 -6.42 4.80
C SER A 48 7.63 -6.50 3.30
N GLU A 49 6.46 -7.04 2.93
CA GLU A 49 5.99 -7.07 1.53
C GLU A 49 5.85 -5.65 0.95
N SER A 50 5.34 -4.71 1.75
CA SER A 50 5.21 -3.31 1.35
C SER A 50 6.55 -2.64 1.10
N ASN A 51 7.55 -2.87 1.96
CA ASN A 51 8.89 -2.33 1.74
C ASN A 51 9.53 -2.88 0.47
N ALA A 52 9.39 -4.18 0.23
CA ALA A 52 9.91 -4.81 -0.98
C ALA A 52 9.25 -4.23 -2.24
N PHE A 53 7.93 -3.97 -2.20
CA PHE A 53 7.20 -3.43 -3.34
C PHE A 53 7.44 -1.93 -3.57
N LEU A 54 7.40 -1.12 -2.50
CA LEU A 54 7.57 0.33 -2.57
C LEU A 54 9.02 0.72 -2.90
N GLY A 55 9.99 -0.11 -2.53
CA GLY A 55 11.42 0.17 -2.69
C GLY A 55 11.86 1.45 -1.97
N GLU A 56 13.08 1.88 -2.24
CA GLU A 56 13.64 3.07 -1.59
C GLU A 56 12.90 4.37 -1.93
N ARG A 57 12.35 4.45 -3.14
CA ARG A 57 11.70 5.67 -3.64
C ARG A 57 10.38 5.97 -2.92
N TYR A 58 9.60 4.94 -2.58
CA TYR A 58 8.26 5.12 -2.04
C TYR A 58 8.11 4.66 -0.60
N ARG A 59 9.05 3.93 0.01
CA ARG A 59 8.93 3.57 1.43
C ARG A 59 8.82 4.82 2.32
N PRO A 60 8.00 4.81 3.39
CA PRO A 60 7.77 6.00 4.20
C PRO A 60 8.98 6.43 5.01
N PHE A 61 9.78 5.46 5.47
CA PHE A 61 10.90 5.69 6.37
C PHE A 61 12.12 4.90 5.91
N ALA A 62 13.29 5.55 5.92
CA ALA A 62 14.53 4.89 5.55
C ALA A 62 15.02 3.89 6.63
N ASP A 63 14.77 4.25 7.89
CA ASP A 63 15.30 3.56 9.08
C ASP A 63 14.29 2.65 9.77
N PHE A 64 13.13 2.42 9.14
CA PHE A 64 12.10 1.50 9.64
C PHE A 64 11.77 0.47 8.56
N ALA A 65 11.68 -0.79 8.96
CA ALA A 65 11.27 -1.89 8.08
C ALA A 65 10.07 -2.64 8.67
N ILE A 66 10.20 -3.09 9.91
CA ILE A 66 9.18 -3.81 10.65
C ILE A 66 9.29 -3.45 12.13
N PHE A 67 8.26 -3.79 12.88
CA PHE A 67 8.28 -3.69 14.33
C PHE A 67 9.10 -4.82 14.96
N SER A 68 9.81 -4.51 16.05
CA SER A 68 10.46 -5.51 16.90
C SER A 68 9.42 -6.32 17.67
N GLU A 69 9.60 -7.64 17.78
CA GLU A 69 8.73 -8.50 18.60
C GLU A 69 9.01 -8.40 20.11
N ASP A 70 10.15 -7.81 20.48
CA ASP A 70 10.58 -7.62 21.86
C ASP A 70 10.13 -6.27 22.43
N ASP A 71 9.71 -5.34 21.57
CA ASP A 71 9.25 -4.02 21.99
C ASP A 71 7.78 -4.07 22.45
N ILE A 72 7.47 -3.30 23.49
CA ILE A 72 6.08 -3.07 23.89
C ILE A 72 5.48 -2.01 22.98
N LEU A 73 4.78 -2.46 21.95
CA LEU A 73 4.14 -1.60 20.95
C LEU A 73 2.69 -1.34 21.28
N GLN A 74 2.26 -0.10 21.10
CA GLN A 74 0.89 0.31 21.37
C GLN A 74 0.04 0.28 20.09
N ASN A 75 -1.28 0.13 20.24
CA ASN A 75 -2.21 0.18 19.11
C ASN A 75 -2.04 1.48 18.29
N SER A 76 -1.80 2.61 18.94
CA SER A 76 -1.55 3.90 18.26
C SER A 76 -0.29 3.91 17.40
N ASP A 77 0.76 3.21 17.81
CA ASP A 77 2.02 3.16 17.06
C ASP A 77 1.82 2.42 15.74
N VAL A 78 1.08 1.31 15.79
CA VAL A 78 0.73 0.54 14.60
C VAL A 78 -0.15 1.35 13.63
N VAL A 79 -1.16 2.06 14.15
CA VAL A 79 -2.00 2.95 13.33
C VAL A 79 -1.16 4.03 12.66
N PHE A 80 -0.25 4.66 13.41
CA PHE A 80 0.65 5.68 12.88
C PHE A 80 1.47 5.15 11.71
N ILE A 81 2.13 3.99 11.87
CA ILE A 81 2.97 3.41 10.81
C ILE A 81 2.12 3.00 9.61
N LEU A 82 1.02 2.25 9.80
CA LEU A 82 0.19 1.78 8.68
C LEU A 82 -0.39 2.95 7.87
N ALA A 83 -0.73 4.07 8.51
CA ALA A 83 -1.18 5.27 7.82
C ALA A 83 -0.12 5.81 6.84
N GLN A 84 1.15 5.83 7.24
CA GLN A 84 2.24 6.31 6.37
C GLN A 84 2.46 5.38 5.17
N TYR A 85 2.37 4.07 5.37
CA TYR A 85 2.43 3.11 4.26
C TYR A 85 1.28 3.32 3.26
N LEU A 86 0.05 3.57 3.74
CA LEU A 86 -1.08 3.89 2.85
C LEU A 86 -0.84 5.18 2.06
N GLN A 87 -0.30 6.23 2.68
CA GLN A 87 0.05 7.47 1.95
C GLN A 87 1.06 7.20 0.84
N CYS A 88 2.11 6.44 1.14
CA CYS A 88 3.14 6.05 0.18
C CYS A 88 2.61 5.18 -0.96
N MET A 89 1.71 4.24 -0.67
CA MET A 89 1.02 3.45 -1.69
C MET A 89 0.15 4.33 -2.60
N GLU A 90 -0.60 5.28 -2.04
CA GLU A 90 -1.38 6.25 -2.83
C GLU A 90 -0.46 7.13 -3.70
N LYS A 91 0.72 7.52 -3.20
CA LYS A 91 1.72 8.25 -3.99
C LYS A 91 2.23 7.41 -5.16
N LEU A 92 2.55 6.14 -4.93
CA LEU A 92 2.96 5.22 -5.99
C LEU A 92 1.85 5.07 -7.04
N ARG A 93 0.59 4.86 -6.61
CA ARG A 93 -0.56 4.82 -7.54
C ARG A 93 -0.66 6.11 -8.34
N GLY A 94 -0.65 7.27 -7.68
CA GLY A 94 -0.77 8.58 -8.31
C GLY A 94 0.29 8.85 -9.38
N ASP A 95 1.51 8.32 -9.23
CA ASP A 95 2.58 8.47 -10.22
C ASP A 95 2.43 7.56 -11.45
N HIS A 96 1.59 6.53 -11.37
CA HIS A 96 1.49 5.48 -12.39
C HIS A 96 0.10 5.33 -13.00
N VAL A 97 -0.88 6.08 -12.51
CA VAL A 97 -2.21 6.14 -13.12
C VAL A 97 -2.39 7.41 -13.96
N VAL A 98 -3.19 7.28 -15.01
CA VAL A 98 -3.54 8.35 -15.94
C VAL A 98 -5.05 8.43 -16.09
N ILE A 99 -5.55 9.61 -16.47
CA ILE A 99 -6.96 9.79 -16.82
C ILE A 99 -7.15 9.60 -18.33
N ARG A 100 -8.14 8.79 -18.70
CA ARG A 100 -8.58 8.56 -20.09
C ARG A 100 -10.11 8.53 -20.12
N ASN A 101 -10.73 9.38 -20.93
CA ASN A 101 -12.19 9.47 -21.07
C ASN A 101 -12.92 9.56 -19.70
N GLY A 102 -12.36 10.33 -18.76
CA GLY A 102 -12.94 10.52 -17.42
C GLY A 102 -12.76 9.36 -16.43
N ALA A 103 -12.09 8.27 -16.82
CA ALA A 103 -11.77 7.15 -15.94
C ALA A 103 -10.26 7.04 -15.69
N TRP A 104 -9.90 6.50 -14.53
CA TRP A 104 -8.51 6.31 -14.10
C TRP A 104 -8.02 4.92 -14.50
N TYR A 105 -6.79 4.87 -15.02
CA TYR A 105 -6.16 3.63 -15.45
C TYR A 105 -4.70 3.61 -15.04
N TRP A 106 -4.22 2.45 -14.59
CA TRP A 106 -2.80 2.14 -14.60
C TRP A 106 -2.31 2.12 -16.04
N HIS A 107 -1.21 2.82 -16.31
CA HIS A 107 -0.52 2.76 -17.60
C HIS A 107 0.72 1.88 -17.45
N VAL A 108 0.64 0.65 -17.92
CA VAL A 108 1.63 -0.40 -17.62
C VAL A 108 2.08 -1.14 -18.86
N VAL A 109 3.28 -1.70 -18.82
CA VAL A 109 3.79 -2.54 -19.89
C VAL A 109 2.93 -3.80 -19.95
N GLY A 110 2.34 -4.09 -21.11
CA GLY A 110 1.49 -5.26 -21.26
C GLY A 110 2.28 -6.53 -21.54
N GLY A 111 1.68 -7.67 -21.22
CA GLY A 111 2.20 -9.00 -21.52
C GLY A 111 1.76 -9.52 -22.88
N GLU A 112 2.23 -10.72 -23.25
CA GLU A 112 1.94 -11.35 -24.55
C GLU A 112 0.44 -11.58 -24.81
N ALA A 113 -0.38 -11.69 -23.75
CA ALA A 113 -1.83 -11.90 -23.84
C ALA A 113 -2.65 -10.60 -23.83
N ASP A 114 -2.01 -9.44 -23.62
CA ASP A 114 -2.70 -8.16 -23.46
C ASP A 114 -2.98 -7.49 -24.81
N LYS A 115 -4.06 -6.69 -24.86
CA LYS A 115 -4.29 -5.77 -25.97
C LYS A 115 -3.41 -4.54 -25.79
N LEU A 116 -2.36 -4.45 -26.59
CA LEU A 116 -1.35 -3.40 -26.47
C LEU A 116 -1.66 -2.21 -27.39
N ASP A 117 -1.24 -1.02 -26.97
CA ASP A 117 -1.13 0.14 -27.86
C ASP A 117 0.12 0.05 -28.75
N GLU A 118 0.31 1.07 -29.61
CA GLU A 118 1.45 1.17 -30.54
C GLU A 118 2.82 1.23 -29.86
N HIS A 119 2.84 1.39 -28.53
CA HIS A 119 4.05 1.47 -27.70
C HIS A 119 4.20 0.27 -26.75
N GLY A 120 3.32 -0.74 -26.82
CA GLY A 120 3.40 -1.95 -26.00
C GLY A 120 2.78 -1.83 -24.61
N TYR A 121 1.97 -0.80 -24.35
CA TYR A 121 1.31 -0.58 -23.07
C TYR A 121 -0.14 -1.08 -23.07
N THR A 122 -0.63 -1.39 -21.87
CA THR A 122 -2.04 -1.71 -21.61
C THR A 122 -2.58 -0.83 -20.48
N LEU A 123 -3.91 -0.69 -20.45
CA LEU A 123 -4.63 0.09 -19.46
C LEU A 123 -5.42 -0.83 -18.54
N ILE A 124 -5.14 -0.75 -17.24
CA ILE A 124 -5.88 -1.49 -16.21
C ILE A 124 -6.70 -0.51 -15.40
N ARG A 125 -8.01 -0.71 -15.31
CA ARG A 125 -8.91 0.23 -14.63
C ARG A 125 -8.55 0.37 -13.15
N SER A 126 -8.52 1.60 -12.66
CA SER A 126 -8.19 1.96 -11.27
C SER A 126 -9.21 2.95 -10.69
N THR A 127 -9.12 3.18 -9.39
CA THR A 127 -9.81 4.27 -8.70
C THR A 127 -9.04 5.59 -8.82
N LYS A 128 -9.73 6.72 -8.56
CA LYS A 128 -9.09 8.05 -8.46
C LYS A 128 -8.09 8.03 -7.28
N PRO A 129 -6.81 8.38 -7.49
CA PRO A 129 -5.87 8.55 -6.39
C PRO A 129 -6.34 9.61 -5.40
N LYS A 130 -6.26 9.32 -4.11
CA LYS A 130 -6.94 10.10 -3.07
C LYS A 130 -6.39 11.52 -2.86
N TYR A 131 -5.13 11.77 -3.22
CA TYR A 131 -4.42 13.02 -2.89
C TYR A 131 -3.91 13.79 -4.11
N LEU A 132 -4.42 13.49 -5.31
CA LEU A 132 -4.16 14.34 -6.47
C LEU A 132 -4.89 15.68 -6.30
N ARG A 133 -4.15 16.78 -6.48
CA ARG A 133 -4.75 18.11 -6.59
C ARG A 133 -5.56 18.15 -7.90
N ASP A 134 -6.78 18.66 -7.82
CA ASP A 134 -7.65 18.89 -8.99
C ASP A 134 -7.06 19.96 -9.92
#